data_AF-A0A3S0Z3Z5-F1
#
_entry.id   AF-A0A3S0Z3Z5-F1
#
_cell.length_a   1.000
_cell.length_b   1.000
_cell.length_c   1.000
_cell.angle_alpha   90.00
_cell.angle_beta   90.00
_cell.angle_gamma   90.00
#
_symmetry.space_group_name_H-M   'P 1'
#
loop_
_entity.id
_entity.type
_entity.pdbx_description
1 polymer ?
#
loop_
_entity_poly.entity_id
_entity_poly.type
_entity_poly.pdbx_seq_one_letter_code
_entity_poly.pdbx_strand_id
1 'polypeptide(L)'
;MSTIAPRTADLSEPAGPASRQSTLRVITAISIGNALEWFEIVIYGFLAVTISKLFFPAENDTVSLLITLGTFGVTFVMRPVGSLVLGAYADARGRKNALTLSMALMLCGTLLIAVAPTFAQIGLWAPGLVILARLLQGFAAGGEFGSATALLAEQDPRRRGFFSSWQFASQGITTFLAAGFGMGLNALLTPEQLLSWGWRIPFFFGLLIGPAGLYIRRHLDEGMEFKRAAQEAAPVRATLVDQRGRTLAAMGLIILATIVAYTGLFMPTFAVRQLGLPPSMAFAGTFWFGVLQFVLVPLFGSMSDRVGRIPVMRAAALVMLVMIVPLFYLLVNHPSVPALMLALTAMGVVASAYWGPISAAMSELFPAATRGTGLSVSYSFGVAIFGGFAPFISAWLITATGSKIAPAFYVGFGVVVSLIALRAARGYGVK
;
A
#
# COMPACT_ATOMS: atom_id res chain seq x y z
N MET A 1 -72.98 -14.30 -20.63
CA MET A 1 -72.06 -14.72 -19.54
C MET A 1 -71.09 -15.72 -20.15
N SER A 2 -69.77 -15.59 -20.21
CA SER A 2 -68.80 -14.64 -19.68
C SER A 2 -67.58 -14.71 -20.64
N THR A 3 -67.19 -13.56 -21.20
CA THR A 3 -65.99 -13.39 -22.02
C THR A 3 -64.77 -13.18 -21.11
N ILE A 4 -63.76 -14.03 -21.28
CA ILE A 4 -62.47 -13.97 -20.58
C ILE A 4 -61.67 -12.77 -21.10
N ALA A 5 -61.46 -11.77 -20.25
CA ALA A 5 -60.51 -10.69 -20.48
C ALA A 5 -59.09 -11.11 -20.02
N PRO A 6 -58.01 -10.80 -20.76
CA PRO A 6 -56.66 -11.08 -20.32
C PRO A 6 -56.23 -10.07 -19.24
N ARG A 7 -55.72 -10.58 -18.12
CA ARG A 7 -55.06 -9.78 -17.07
C ARG A 7 -53.88 -9.05 -17.69
N THR A 8 -53.97 -7.72 -17.73
CA THR A 8 -52.87 -6.82 -17.99
C THR A 8 -51.73 -7.09 -17.01
N ALA A 9 -50.54 -7.36 -17.55
CA ALA A 9 -49.30 -7.42 -16.80
C ALA A 9 -49.10 -6.06 -16.11
N ASP A 10 -49.15 -6.07 -14.78
CA ASP A 10 -48.94 -4.88 -13.99
C ASP A 10 -47.47 -4.46 -14.07
N LEU A 11 -47.30 -3.16 -14.21
CA LEU A 11 -46.10 -2.44 -14.55
C LEU A 11 -45.09 -2.55 -13.41
N SER A 12 -43.84 -2.85 -13.76
CA SER A 12 -42.61 -2.45 -13.06
C SER A 12 -42.80 -1.77 -11.70
N GLU A 13 -42.75 -2.57 -10.62
CA GLU A 13 -42.52 -2.01 -9.29
C GLU A 13 -41.24 -1.17 -9.34
N PRO A 14 -41.27 0.11 -8.95
CA PRO A 14 -40.06 0.90 -8.85
C PRO A 14 -39.16 0.24 -7.80
N ALA A 15 -37.97 -0.18 -8.22
CA ALA A 15 -36.94 -0.65 -7.30
C ALA A 15 -36.80 0.37 -6.17
N GLY A 16 -37.24 -0.02 -4.96
CA GLY A 16 -37.18 0.82 -3.78
C GLY A 16 -35.76 1.38 -3.59
N PRO A 17 -35.61 2.58 -3.01
CA PRO A 17 -34.31 3.21 -2.88
C PRO A 17 -33.39 2.27 -2.09
N ALA A 18 -32.46 1.63 -2.79
CA ALA A 18 -31.38 0.87 -2.18
C ALA A 18 -30.80 1.76 -1.08
N SER A 19 -30.79 1.27 0.15
CA SER A 19 -30.32 2.01 1.33
C SER A 19 -29.01 2.70 0.96
N ARG A 20 -29.03 4.01 0.72
CA ARG A 20 -27.82 4.79 0.51
C ARG A 20 -27.10 4.78 1.84
N GLN A 21 -26.29 3.74 2.09
CA GLN A 21 -25.25 3.83 3.10
C GLN A 21 -24.51 5.12 2.79
N SER A 22 -24.40 6.00 3.79
CA SER A 22 -23.73 7.28 3.61
C SER A 22 -22.35 7.01 3.02
N THR A 23 -22.07 7.56 1.83
CA THR A 23 -20.80 7.33 1.12
C THR A 23 -19.59 7.68 2.01
N LEU A 24 -19.76 8.64 2.92
CA LEU A 24 -18.76 8.97 3.94
C LEU A 24 -18.52 7.82 4.93
N ARG A 25 -19.56 7.09 5.33
CA ARG A 25 -19.42 5.91 6.20
C ARG A 25 -18.61 4.81 5.52
N VAL A 26 -18.87 4.57 4.22
CA VAL A 26 -18.13 3.57 3.42
C VAL A 26 -16.66 3.98 3.27
N ILE A 27 -16.38 5.23 2.89
CA ILE A 27 -15.01 5.75 2.77
C ILE A 27 -14.26 5.64 4.10
N THR A 28 -14.89 6.05 5.21
CA THR A 28 -14.26 6.02 6.53
C THR A 28 -13.97 4.59 6.98
N ALA A 29 -14.91 3.65 6.80
CA ALA A 29 -14.71 2.25 7.17
C ALA A 29 -13.55 1.60 6.38
N ILE A 30 -13.52 1.79 5.06
CA ILE A 30 -12.45 1.27 4.19
C ILE A 30 -11.12 1.92 4.56
N SER A 31 -11.12 3.24 4.80
CA SER A 31 -9.91 3.99 5.14
C SER A 31 -9.32 3.55 6.47
N ILE A 32 -10.14 3.32 7.50
CA ILE A 32 -9.67 2.83 8.81
C ILE A 32 -9.12 1.40 8.69
N GLY A 33 -9.84 0.51 8.01
CA GLY A 33 -9.41 -0.86 7.78
C GLY A 33 -8.05 -0.91 7.09
N ASN A 34 -7.93 -0.20 5.96
CA ASN A 34 -6.68 -0.09 5.22
C ASN A 34 -5.58 0.59 6.05
N ALA A 35 -5.90 1.66 6.79
CA ALA A 35 -4.91 2.37 7.57
C ALA A 35 -4.24 1.46 8.62
N LEU A 36 -5.05 0.65 9.31
CA LEU A 36 -4.58 -0.30 10.32
C LEU A 36 -3.87 -1.51 9.69
N GLU A 37 -4.33 -2.00 8.53
CA GLU A 37 -3.70 -3.11 7.80
C GLU A 37 -2.25 -2.78 7.44
N TRP A 38 -2.04 -1.58 6.90
CA TRP A 38 -0.71 -1.13 6.46
C TRP A 38 0.19 -0.66 7.61
N PHE A 39 -0.37 -0.42 8.80
CA PHE A 39 0.34 0.20 9.91
C PHE A 39 1.56 -0.62 10.35
N GLU A 40 1.37 -1.91 10.56
CA GLU A 40 2.47 -2.79 10.97
C GLU A 40 3.58 -2.83 9.91
N ILE A 41 3.18 -2.94 8.63
CA ILE A 41 4.12 -3.06 7.51
C ILE A 41 5.04 -1.84 7.51
N VAL A 42 4.45 -0.65 7.59
CA VAL A 42 5.17 0.63 7.61
C VAL A 42 6.05 0.75 8.86
N ILE A 43 5.53 0.39 10.04
CA ILE A 43 6.28 0.46 11.30
C ILE A 43 7.54 -0.41 11.25
N TYR A 44 7.45 -1.63 10.75
CA TYR A 44 8.63 -2.49 10.63
C TYR A 44 9.70 -1.84 9.74
N GLY A 45 9.29 -1.24 8.61
CA GLY A 45 10.22 -0.55 7.72
C GLY A 45 10.88 0.67 8.37
N PHE A 46 10.11 1.44 9.13
CA PHE A 46 10.61 2.58 9.90
C PHE A 46 11.55 2.19 11.03
N LEU A 47 11.27 1.09 11.72
CA LEU A 47 12.12 0.55 12.77
C LEU A 47 13.18 -0.41 12.23
N ALA A 48 13.44 -0.46 10.92
CA ALA A 48 14.36 -1.42 10.31
C ALA A 48 15.77 -1.34 10.92
N VAL A 49 16.25 -0.13 11.25
CA VAL A 49 17.55 0.05 11.93
C VAL A 49 17.54 -0.61 13.31
N THR A 50 16.49 -0.42 14.11
CA THR A 50 16.33 -1.04 15.43
C THR A 50 16.17 -2.57 15.31
N ILE A 51 15.29 -3.03 14.43
CA ILE A 51 15.01 -4.46 14.22
C ILE A 51 16.27 -5.19 13.72
N SER A 52 17.07 -4.57 12.85
CA SER A 52 18.33 -5.15 12.38
C SER A 52 19.29 -5.50 13.51
N LYS A 53 19.39 -4.65 14.53
CA LYS A 53 20.25 -4.89 15.70
C LYS A 53 19.71 -5.98 16.62
N LEU A 54 18.39 -6.08 16.75
CA LEU A 54 17.73 -6.96 17.72
C LEU A 54 17.51 -8.39 17.21
N PHE A 55 17.25 -8.55 15.91
CA PHE A 55 16.81 -9.82 15.32
C PHE A 55 17.76 -10.38 14.28
N PHE A 56 18.56 -9.53 13.62
CA PHE A 56 19.43 -9.94 12.52
C PHE A 56 20.88 -9.49 12.72
N PRO A 57 21.51 -9.72 13.89
CA PRO A 57 22.90 -9.34 14.09
C PRO A 57 23.81 -10.12 13.13
N ALA A 58 24.59 -9.39 12.34
CA ALA A 58 25.63 -9.90 11.47
C ALA A 58 26.97 -9.22 11.82
N GLU A 59 28.05 -9.64 11.14
CA GLU A 59 29.40 -9.09 11.34
C GLU A 59 29.49 -7.58 11.08
N ASN A 60 28.61 -7.04 10.23
CA ASN A 60 28.54 -5.61 9.91
C ASN A 60 27.09 -5.12 9.90
N ASP A 61 26.85 -3.96 10.52
CA ASP A 61 25.59 -3.23 10.55
C ASP A 61 24.87 -3.09 9.18
N THR A 62 25.63 -2.95 8.10
CA THR A 62 25.08 -2.88 6.73
C THR A 62 24.43 -4.20 6.32
N VAL A 63 25.07 -5.33 6.65
CA VAL A 63 24.53 -6.67 6.35
C VAL A 63 23.28 -6.93 7.17
N SER A 64 23.30 -6.60 8.46
CA SER A 64 22.12 -6.68 9.34
C SER A 64 20.94 -5.90 8.76
N LEU A 65 21.19 -4.67 8.29
CA LEU A 65 20.15 -3.84 7.67
C LEU A 65 19.62 -4.45 6.37
N LEU A 66 20.49 -4.94 5.49
CA LEU A 66 20.09 -5.59 4.24
C LEU A 66 19.25 -6.85 4.49
N ILE A 67 19.57 -7.67 5.49
CA ILE A 67 18.75 -8.83 5.85
C ILE A 67 17.37 -8.40 6.35
N THR A 68 17.29 -7.36 7.20
CA THR A 68 16.01 -6.82 7.68
C THR A 68 15.14 -6.27 6.54
N LEU A 69 15.72 -5.51 5.62
CA LEU A 69 15.02 -4.96 4.45
C LEU A 69 14.67 -6.05 3.43
N GLY A 70 15.49 -7.09 3.32
CA GLY A 70 15.18 -8.29 2.53
C GLY A 70 13.99 -9.05 3.12
N THR A 71 13.95 -9.20 4.45
CA THR A 71 12.83 -9.81 5.18
C THR A 71 11.54 -8.99 5.03
N PHE A 72 11.66 -7.65 5.00
CA PHE A 72 10.55 -6.77 4.62
C PHE A 72 10.04 -7.10 3.21
N GLY A 73 10.93 -7.25 2.22
CA GLY A 73 10.58 -7.61 0.85
C GLY A 73 9.92 -8.99 0.70
N VAL A 74 10.40 -9.99 1.45
CA VAL A 74 9.85 -11.36 1.46
C VAL A 74 8.35 -11.38 1.84
N THR A 75 7.90 -10.47 2.69
CA THR A 75 6.46 -10.26 2.99
C THR A 75 5.64 -10.12 1.71
N PHE A 76 6.15 -9.42 0.70
CA PHE A 76 5.40 -9.17 -0.53
C PHE A 76 5.39 -10.36 -1.49
N VAL A 77 6.37 -11.25 -1.40
CA VAL A 77 6.42 -12.49 -2.21
C VAL A 77 5.24 -13.41 -1.88
N MET A 78 4.75 -13.38 -0.63
CA MET A 78 3.59 -14.17 -0.23
C MET A 78 2.24 -13.56 -0.67
N ARG A 79 2.20 -12.31 -1.14
CA ARG A 79 0.94 -11.66 -1.53
C ARG A 79 0.27 -12.32 -2.74
N PRO A 80 0.97 -12.64 -3.85
CA PRO A 80 0.38 -13.42 -4.93
C PRO A 80 -0.13 -14.80 -4.47
N VAL A 81 0.58 -15.46 -3.55
CA VAL A 81 0.14 -16.76 -2.99
C VAL A 81 -1.15 -16.57 -2.19
N GLY A 82 -1.16 -15.55 -1.32
CA GLY A 82 -2.33 -15.16 -0.55
C GLY A 82 -3.54 -14.79 -1.40
N SER A 83 -3.34 -14.00 -2.46
CA SER A 83 -4.43 -13.58 -3.34
C SER A 83 -5.09 -14.76 -4.07
N LEU A 84 -4.29 -15.75 -4.49
CA LEU A 84 -4.80 -16.97 -5.12
C LEU A 84 -5.51 -17.89 -4.11
N VAL A 85 -4.89 -18.15 -2.94
CA VAL A 85 -5.42 -19.11 -1.96
C VAL A 85 -6.60 -18.54 -1.18
N LEU A 86 -6.49 -17.32 -0.64
CA LEU A 86 -7.59 -16.67 0.07
C LEU A 86 -8.72 -16.30 -0.90
N GLY A 87 -8.41 -15.98 -2.15
CA GLY A 87 -9.40 -15.82 -3.22
C GLY A 87 -10.20 -17.11 -3.45
N ALA A 88 -9.52 -18.24 -3.70
CA ALA A 88 -10.19 -19.53 -3.87
C ALA A 88 -10.97 -19.97 -2.61
N TYR A 89 -10.43 -19.70 -1.41
CA TYR A 89 -11.14 -19.97 -0.15
C TYR A 89 -12.38 -19.07 0.01
N ALA A 90 -12.33 -17.82 -0.45
CA ALA A 90 -13.47 -16.92 -0.48
C ALA A 90 -14.57 -17.42 -1.43
N ASP A 91 -14.19 -17.99 -2.57
CA ASP A 91 -15.13 -18.58 -3.52
C ASP A 91 -15.77 -19.86 -2.97
N ALA A 92 -14.99 -20.71 -2.29
CA ALA A 92 -15.47 -22.00 -1.77
C ALA A 92 -16.27 -21.90 -0.46
N ARG A 93 -15.84 -21.03 0.47
CA ARG A 93 -16.41 -20.92 1.83
C ARG A 93 -17.01 -19.55 2.16
N GLY A 94 -17.11 -18.68 1.16
CA GLY A 94 -17.65 -17.33 1.30
C GLY A 94 -16.60 -16.30 1.74
N ARG A 95 -16.67 -15.12 1.13
CA ARG A 95 -15.74 -13.98 1.38
C ARG A 95 -15.66 -13.57 2.85
N LYS A 96 -16.75 -13.69 3.60
CA LYS A 96 -16.79 -13.37 5.03
C LYS A 96 -15.80 -14.22 5.84
N ASN A 97 -15.70 -15.51 5.52
CA ASN A 97 -14.78 -16.44 6.19
C ASN A 97 -13.34 -16.18 5.74
N ALA A 98 -13.12 -15.88 4.46
CA ALA A 98 -11.80 -15.54 3.95
C ALA A 98 -11.23 -14.27 4.59
N LEU A 99 -12.03 -13.22 4.69
CA LEU A 99 -11.64 -11.97 5.35
C LEU A 99 -11.34 -12.20 6.84
N THR A 100 -12.14 -13.02 7.53
CA THR A 100 -11.88 -13.38 8.94
C THR A 100 -10.54 -14.08 9.10
N LEU A 101 -10.23 -15.03 8.21
CA LEU A 101 -8.97 -15.76 8.22
C LEU A 101 -7.79 -14.82 7.94
N SER A 102 -7.91 -13.94 6.93
CA SER A 102 -6.92 -12.91 6.61
C SER A 102 -6.58 -12.06 7.84
N MET A 103 -7.60 -11.52 8.51
CA MET A 103 -7.42 -10.67 9.69
C MET A 103 -6.81 -11.43 10.88
N ALA A 104 -7.20 -12.70 11.08
CA ALA A 104 -6.62 -13.54 12.13
C ALA A 104 -5.13 -13.84 11.86
N LEU A 105 -4.76 -14.13 10.61
CA LEU A 105 -3.38 -14.36 10.19
C LEU A 105 -2.54 -13.08 10.35
N MET A 106 -3.10 -11.93 9.97
CA MET A 106 -2.44 -10.64 10.15
C MET A 106 -2.22 -10.31 11.63
N LEU A 107 -3.25 -10.47 12.47
CA LEU A 107 -3.15 -10.26 13.92
C LEU A 107 -2.11 -11.21 14.55
N CYS A 108 -2.10 -12.48 14.12
CA CYS A 108 -1.13 -13.47 14.57
C CYS A 108 0.31 -13.05 14.23
N GLY A 109 0.58 -12.65 12.97
CA GLY A 109 1.89 -12.17 12.57
C GLY A 109 2.35 -10.93 13.36
N THR A 110 1.46 -9.97 13.56
CA THR A 110 1.76 -8.77 14.36
C THR A 110 2.06 -9.12 15.82
N LEU A 111 1.29 -10.03 16.41
CA LEU A 111 1.50 -10.49 17.78
C LEU A 111 2.84 -11.21 17.91
N LEU A 112 3.17 -12.10 16.98
CA LEU A 112 4.44 -12.81 16.94
C LEU A 112 5.62 -11.83 17.00
N ILE A 113 5.61 -10.76 16.19
CA ILE A 113 6.68 -9.75 16.21
C ILE A 113 6.67 -8.96 17.52
N ALA A 114 5.49 -8.54 18.00
CA ALA A 114 5.36 -7.72 19.21
C ALA A 114 5.96 -8.41 20.46
N VAL A 115 5.75 -9.72 20.60
CA VAL A 115 6.24 -10.50 21.75
C VAL A 115 7.52 -11.27 21.46
N ALA A 116 8.13 -11.10 20.28
CA ALA A 116 9.29 -11.87 19.87
C ALA A 116 10.47 -11.66 20.85
N PRO A 117 11.10 -12.76 21.31
CA PRO A 117 12.38 -12.67 22.01
C PRO A 117 13.49 -12.28 21.02
N THR A 118 14.46 -11.51 21.48
CA THR A 118 15.56 -11.01 20.63
C THR A 118 16.57 -12.11 20.32
N PHE A 119 17.47 -11.86 19.36
CA PHE A 119 18.56 -12.78 19.02
C PHE A 119 19.43 -13.12 20.24
N ALA A 120 19.66 -12.17 21.14
CA ALA A 120 20.41 -12.40 22.38
C ALA A 120 19.74 -13.43 23.31
N GLN A 121 18.41 -13.63 23.20
CA GLN A 121 17.65 -14.54 24.06
C GLN A 121 17.48 -15.93 23.45
N ILE A 122 17.26 -16.04 22.14
CA ILE A 122 16.90 -17.32 21.49
C ILE A 122 17.73 -17.63 20.22
N GLY A 123 18.76 -16.84 19.93
CA GLY A 123 19.64 -17.04 18.77
C GLY A 123 18.89 -16.99 17.43
N LEU A 124 19.22 -17.93 16.53
CA LEU A 124 18.69 -18.01 15.17
C LEU A 124 17.16 -18.21 15.09
N TRP A 125 16.51 -18.62 16.18
CA TRP A 125 15.05 -18.70 16.22
C TRP A 125 14.37 -17.32 16.16
N ALA A 126 15.04 -16.25 16.63
CA ALA A 126 14.51 -14.88 16.59
C ALA A 126 14.27 -14.38 15.15
N PRO A 127 15.26 -14.41 14.24
CA PRO A 127 15.02 -14.03 12.84
C PRO A 127 14.05 -14.99 12.14
N GLY A 128 14.07 -16.29 12.46
CA GLY A 128 13.11 -17.26 11.92
C GLY A 128 11.66 -16.93 12.29
N LEU A 129 11.40 -16.51 13.52
CA LEU A 129 10.08 -16.09 13.98
C LEU A 129 9.62 -14.81 13.28
N VAL A 130 10.51 -13.84 13.11
CA VAL A 130 10.21 -12.60 12.37
C VAL A 130 9.89 -12.92 10.91
N ILE A 131 10.67 -13.76 10.25
CA ILE A 131 10.41 -14.18 8.86
C ILE A 131 9.06 -14.91 8.76
N LEU A 132 8.76 -15.84 9.67
CA LEU A 132 7.48 -16.53 9.71
C LEU A 132 6.31 -15.55 9.84
N ALA A 133 6.41 -14.61 10.79
CA ALA A 133 5.40 -13.57 10.98
C ALA A 133 5.19 -12.73 9.70
N ARG A 134 6.29 -12.38 9.01
CA ARG A 134 6.23 -11.67 7.72
C ARG A 134 5.56 -12.48 6.62
N LEU A 135 5.86 -13.76 6.50
CA LEU A 135 5.22 -14.63 5.52
C LEU A 135 3.72 -14.73 5.77
N LEU A 136 3.28 -14.82 7.04
CA LEU A 136 1.87 -14.84 7.43
C LEU A 136 1.16 -13.52 7.07
N GLN A 137 1.76 -12.37 7.41
CA GLN A 137 1.22 -11.04 7.08
C GLN A 137 1.11 -10.82 5.58
N GLY A 138 2.16 -11.22 4.84
CA GLY A 138 2.19 -11.16 3.39
C GLY A 138 1.10 -11.99 2.73
N PHE A 139 0.90 -13.21 3.22
CA PHE A 139 -0.18 -14.07 2.76
C PHE A 139 -1.57 -13.47 3.03
N ALA A 140 -1.80 -12.90 4.23
CA ALA A 140 -3.06 -12.23 4.57
C ALA A 140 -3.38 -11.06 3.62
N ALA A 141 -2.39 -10.19 3.39
CA ALA A 141 -2.56 -8.93 2.64
C ALA A 141 -2.73 -9.09 1.11
N GLY A 142 -2.80 -10.30 0.58
CA GLY A 142 -2.87 -10.56 -0.87
C GLY A 142 -4.25 -10.33 -1.51
N GLY A 143 -5.33 -10.60 -0.79
CA GLY A 143 -6.68 -10.65 -1.37
C GLY A 143 -7.45 -9.32 -1.40
N GLU A 144 -7.09 -8.35 -0.56
CA GLU A 144 -8.03 -7.29 -0.16
C GLU A 144 -8.01 -6.03 -1.04
N PHE A 145 -6.86 -5.72 -1.65
CA PHE A 145 -6.65 -4.47 -2.40
C PHE A 145 -7.62 -4.30 -3.59
N GLY A 146 -7.83 -5.37 -4.37
CA GLY A 146 -8.65 -5.32 -5.58
C GLY A 146 -10.13 -5.09 -5.28
N SER A 147 -10.67 -5.74 -4.24
CA SER A 147 -12.07 -5.59 -3.85
C SER A 147 -12.38 -4.21 -3.26
N ALA A 148 -11.51 -3.69 -2.39
CA ALA A 148 -11.69 -2.36 -1.79
C ALA A 148 -11.63 -1.26 -2.85
N THR A 149 -10.68 -1.36 -3.77
CA THR A 149 -10.51 -0.38 -4.86
C THR A 149 -11.71 -0.40 -5.82
N ALA A 150 -12.21 -1.58 -6.19
CA ALA A 150 -13.38 -1.70 -7.06
C ALA A 150 -14.62 -1.07 -6.40
N LEU A 151 -14.85 -1.36 -5.11
CA LEU A 151 -15.98 -0.83 -4.35
C LEU A 151 -15.94 0.71 -4.26
N LEU A 152 -14.78 1.30 -4.00
CA LEU A 152 -14.59 2.75 -4.02
C LEU A 152 -14.83 3.33 -5.42
N ALA A 153 -14.32 2.67 -6.46
CA ALA A 153 -14.44 3.13 -7.84
C ALA A 153 -15.87 3.02 -8.40
N GLU A 154 -16.76 2.27 -7.75
CA GLU A 154 -18.16 2.05 -8.16
C GLU A 154 -19.16 2.99 -7.47
N GLN A 155 -18.71 3.76 -6.47
CA GLN A 155 -19.57 4.72 -5.75
C GLN A 155 -20.18 5.78 -6.68
N ASP A 156 -19.36 6.35 -7.57
CA ASP A 156 -19.80 7.34 -8.57
C ASP A 156 -18.90 7.25 -9.82
N PRO A 157 -19.45 6.82 -10.98
CA PRO A 157 -18.71 6.77 -12.24
C PRO A 157 -18.13 8.11 -12.69
N ARG A 158 -18.75 9.25 -12.32
CA ARG A 158 -18.30 10.60 -12.71
C ARG A 158 -17.16 11.13 -11.83
N ARG A 159 -16.99 10.57 -10.63
CA ARG A 159 -15.99 10.98 -9.64
C ARG A 159 -15.09 9.83 -9.21
N ARG A 160 -14.88 8.88 -10.12
CA ARG A 160 -14.14 7.63 -9.87
C ARG A 160 -12.73 7.90 -9.36
N GLY A 161 -12.07 8.97 -9.82
CA GLY A 161 -10.77 9.42 -9.33
C GLY A 161 -10.81 9.80 -7.87
N PHE A 162 -11.70 10.72 -7.50
CA PHE A 162 -11.87 11.11 -6.10
C PHE A 162 -12.16 9.91 -5.18
N PHE A 163 -13.12 9.06 -5.52
CA PHE A 163 -13.50 7.95 -4.63
C PHE A 163 -12.42 6.88 -4.51
N SER A 164 -11.84 6.44 -5.63
CA SER A 164 -10.79 5.40 -5.61
C SER A 164 -9.45 5.89 -5.06
N SER A 165 -9.20 7.21 -5.06
CA SER A 165 -7.98 7.80 -4.46
C SER A 165 -7.87 7.56 -2.95
N TRP A 166 -8.99 7.34 -2.24
CA TRP A 166 -8.99 7.05 -0.80
C TRP A 166 -8.22 5.77 -0.44
N GLN A 167 -8.01 4.87 -1.40
CA GLN A 167 -7.14 3.69 -1.24
C GLN A 167 -5.67 4.07 -0.96
N PHE A 168 -5.17 5.15 -1.57
CA PHE A 168 -3.81 5.67 -1.32
C PHE A 168 -3.81 6.78 -0.28
N ALA A 169 -4.88 7.57 -0.14
CA ALA A 169 -4.96 8.60 0.89
C ALA A 169 -4.92 8.00 2.30
N SER A 170 -5.63 6.89 2.52
CA SER A 170 -5.63 6.17 3.82
C SER A 170 -4.25 5.60 4.19
N GLN A 171 -3.40 5.26 3.22
CA GLN A 171 -1.99 4.91 3.51
C GLN A 171 -1.18 6.14 3.98
N GLY A 172 -1.62 7.36 3.66
CA GLY A 172 -1.07 8.58 4.25
C GLY A 172 -1.34 8.64 5.76
N ILE A 173 -2.53 8.23 6.20
CA ILE A 173 -2.87 8.08 7.63
C ILE A 173 -1.91 7.12 8.30
N THR A 174 -1.74 5.94 7.71
CA THR A 174 -0.77 4.95 8.18
C THR A 174 0.61 5.56 8.32
N THR A 175 1.08 6.25 7.28
CA THR A 175 2.43 6.79 7.21
C THR A 175 2.67 7.83 8.28
N PHE A 176 1.77 8.82 8.45
CA PHE A 176 1.98 9.83 9.47
C PHE A 176 1.77 9.28 10.90
N LEU A 177 0.84 8.35 11.13
CA LEU A 177 0.69 7.73 12.45
C LEU A 177 1.95 6.93 12.82
N ALA A 178 2.44 6.11 11.90
CA ALA A 178 3.64 5.29 12.10
C ALA A 178 4.89 6.16 12.29
N ALA A 179 5.03 7.22 11.48
CA ALA A 179 6.12 8.18 11.64
C ALA A 179 5.99 9.00 12.93
N GLY A 180 4.77 9.26 13.40
CA GLY A 180 4.49 9.89 14.69
C GLY A 180 5.00 9.04 15.87
N PHE A 181 4.77 7.73 15.83
CA PHE A 181 5.41 6.80 16.78
C PHE A 181 6.93 6.84 16.66
N GLY A 182 7.48 6.76 15.44
CA GLY A 182 8.93 6.85 15.22
C GLY A 182 9.53 8.14 15.80
N MET A 183 8.88 9.28 15.58
CA MET A 183 9.27 10.57 16.12
C MET A 183 9.20 10.60 17.64
N GLY A 184 8.05 10.21 18.21
CA GLY A 184 7.82 10.24 19.66
C GLY A 184 8.78 9.32 20.41
N LEU A 185 8.97 8.09 19.94
CA LEU A 185 9.90 7.14 20.54
C LEU A 185 11.34 7.66 20.50
N ASN A 186 11.78 8.24 19.39
CA ASN A 186 13.15 8.78 19.27
C ASN A 186 13.34 10.14 19.96
N ALA A 187 12.26 10.82 20.35
CA ALA A 187 12.31 12.07 21.11
C ALA A 187 12.25 11.85 22.62
N LEU A 188 11.52 10.82 23.07
CA LEU A 188 11.22 10.58 24.48
C LEU A 188 12.10 9.50 25.13
N LEU A 189 12.64 8.57 24.35
CA LEU A 189 13.41 7.43 24.88
C LEU A 189 14.90 7.57 24.55
N THR A 190 15.74 7.05 25.45
CA THR A 190 17.16 6.84 25.14
C THR A 190 17.34 5.70 24.14
N PRO A 191 18.47 5.61 23.41
CA PRO A 191 18.76 4.50 22.52
C PRO A 191 18.64 3.12 23.19
N GLU A 192 19.05 3.00 24.45
CA GLU A 192 18.98 1.75 25.23
C GLU A 192 17.53 1.38 25.57
N GLN A 193 16.71 2.36 25.95
CA GLN A 193 15.27 2.15 26.19
C GLN A 193 14.54 1.76 24.90
N LEU A 194 14.90 2.38 23.78
CA LEU A 194 14.33 2.05 22.48
C LEU A 194 14.66 0.60 22.07
N LEU A 195 15.91 0.16 22.26
CA LEU A 195 16.37 -1.19 21.92
C LEU A 195 15.82 -2.26 22.89
N SER A 196 15.64 -1.93 24.17
CA SER A 196 15.17 -2.89 25.17
C SER A 196 13.67 -3.18 25.06
N TRP A 197 12.82 -2.14 25.02
CA TRP A 197 11.35 -2.31 25.04
C TRP A 197 10.58 -1.34 24.14
N GLY A 198 11.09 -0.12 23.92
CA GLY A 198 10.34 0.95 23.25
C GLY A 198 9.87 0.59 21.84
N TRP A 199 10.66 -0.18 21.10
CA TRP A 199 10.33 -0.62 19.75
C TRP A 199 9.05 -1.48 19.66
N ARG A 200 8.61 -2.12 20.75
CA ARG A 200 7.41 -2.98 20.76
C ARG A 200 6.10 -2.19 20.80
N ILE A 201 6.12 -0.97 21.32
CA ILE A 201 4.91 -0.15 21.53
C ILE A 201 4.08 0.00 20.25
N PRO A 202 4.65 0.35 19.09
CA PRO A 202 3.87 0.50 17.87
C PRO A 202 3.28 -0.84 17.41
N PHE A 203 3.98 -1.96 17.58
CA PHE A 203 3.43 -3.28 17.23
C PHE A 203 2.21 -3.64 18.09
N PHE A 204 2.23 -3.34 19.40
CA PHE A 204 1.06 -3.49 20.26
C PHE A 204 -0.11 -2.59 19.85
N PHE A 205 0.17 -1.35 19.44
CA PHE A 205 -0.85 -0.47 18.84
C PHE A 205 -1.41 -1.09 17.56
N GLY A 206 -0.57 -1.72 16.74
CA GLY A 206 -0.98 -2.44 15.53
C GLY A 206 -1.98 -3.57 15.80
N LEU A 207 -2.00 -4.17 17.00
CA LEU A 207 -2.98 -5.20 17.37
C LEU A 207 -4.42 -4.66 17.47
N LEU A 208 -4.61 -3.34 17.49
CA LEU A 208 -5.93 -2.72 17.40
C LEU A 208 -6.66 -3.04 16.09
N ILE A 209 -5.96 -3.53 15.06
CA ILE A 209 -6.57 -4.09 13.85
C ILE A 209 -7.61 -5.18 14.15
N GLY A 210 -7.37 -6.01 15.17
CA GLY A 210 -8.29 -7.08 15.55
C GLY A 210 -9.65 -6.53 16.01
N PRO A 211 -9.70 -5.73 17.09
CA PRO A 211 -10.93 -5.08 17.56
C PRO A 211 -11.59 -4.17 16.52
N ALA A 212 -10.83 -3.33 15.83
CA ALA A 212 -11.37 -2.43 14.80
C ALA A 212 -12.00 -3.23 13.65
N GLY A 213 -11.34 -4.31 13.25
CA GLY A 213 -11.82 -5.23 12.25
C GLY A 213 -13.13 -5.92 12.62
N LEU A 214 -13.23 -6.40 13.86
CA LEU A 214 -14.48 -6.97 14.39
C LEU A 214 -15.60 -5.92 14.44
N TYR A 215 -15.28 -4.67 14.81
CA TYR A 215 -16.24 -3.58 14.85
C TYR A 215 -16.78 -3.21 13.47
N ILE A 216 -15.89 -3.00 12.50
CA ILE A 216 -16.24 -2.69 11.10
C ILE A 216 -17.17 -3.78 10.56
N ARG A 217 -16.88 -5.05 10.85
CA ARG A 217 -17.69 -6.19 10.41
C ARG A 217 -19.05 -6.31 11.09
N ARG A 218 -19.19 -5.88 12.35
CA ARG A 218 -20.49 -5.88 13.04
C ARG A 218 -21.46 -4.83 12.48
N HIS A 219 -20.96 -3.81 11.78
CA HIS A 219 -21.75 -2.66 11.31
C HIS A 219 -21.82 -2.51 9.79
N LEU A 220 -20.99 -3.25 9.04
CA LEU A 220 -21.24 -3.51 7.63
C LEU A 220 -22.28 -4.64 7.57
N ASP A 221 -23.55 -4.26 7.46
CA ASP A 221 -24.61 -5.19 7.06
C ASP A 221 -24.15 -5.97 5.83
N GLU A 222 -24.58 -7.23 5.70
CA GLU A 222 -24.39 -8.08 4.52
C GLU A 222 -25.13 -7.49 3.32
N GLY A 223 -24.73 -6.29 2.92
CA GLY A 223 -25.32 -5.53 1.85
C GLY A 223 -25.16 -6.30 0.56
N MET A 224 -26.12 -6.10 -0.33
CA MET A 224 -26.19 -6.61 -1.70
C MET A 224 -24.85 -6.54 -2.48
N GLU A 225 -23.89 -5.72 -2.04
CA GLU A 225 -22.51 -5.61 -2.53
C GLU A 225 -21.68 -6.90 -2.37
N PHE A 226 -21.75 -7.61 -1.24
CA PHE A 226 -21.08 -8.91 -1.09
C PHE A 226 -21.72 -10.00 -1.94
N LYS A 227 -23.04 -9.91 -2.18
CA LYS A 227 -23.81 -10.86 -3.02
C LYS A 227 -23.56 -10.65 -4.51
N ARG A 228 -23.50 -9.40 -4.99
CA ARG A 228 -23.17 -9.08 -6.40
C ARG A 228 -21.74 -9.46 -6.75
N ALA A 229 -20.78 -9.17 -5.88
CA ALA A 229 -19.39 -9.54 -6.10
C ALA A 229 -19.14 -11.08 -6.06
N ALA A 230 -20.06 -11.86 -5.47
CA ALA A 230 -20.02 -13.32 -5.48
C ALA A 230 -20.50 -13.94 -6.81
N GLN A 231 -21.25 -13.21 -7.64
CA GLN A 231 -21.76 -13.72 -8.93
C GLN A 231 -20.79 -13.43 -10.10
N GLU A 232 -19.84 -12.52 -9.94
CA GLU A 232 -18.94 -12.06 -11.02
C GLU A 232 -17.50 -12.58 -10.91
N ALA A 233 -17.28 -13.74 -10.26
CA ALA A 233 -15.96 -14.36 -10.20
C ALA A 233 -15.54 -14.91 -11.57
N ALA A 234 -14.96 -14.06 -12.41
CA ALA A 234 -14.28 -14.51 -13.62
C ALA A 234 -12.98 -15.25 -13.23
N PRO A 235 -12.70 -16.44 -13.79
CA PRO A 235 -11.55 -17.23 -13.41
C PRO A 235 -10.23 -16.48 -13.63
N VAL A 236 -9.35 -16.51 -12.62
CA VAL A 236 -8.02 -15.86 -12.61
C VAL A 236 -7.23 -16.13 -13.90
N ARG A 237 -7.37 -17.35 -14.44
CA ARG A 237 -6.75 -17.78 -15.70
C ARG A 237 -7.18 -16.92 -16.90
N ALA A 238 -8.46 -16.55 -17.00
CA ALA A 238 -8.96 -15.73 -18.10
C ALA A 238 -8.38 -14.31 -18.04
N THR A 239 -8.17 -13.76 -16.84
CA THR A 239 -7.58 -12.41 -16.70
C THR A 239 -6.08 -12.42 -17.02
N LEU A 240 -5.34 -13.45 -16.56
CA LEU A 240 -3.89 -13.56 -16.78
C LEU A 240 -3.51 -14.01 -18.20
N VAL A 241 -4.39 -14.69 -18.93
CA VAL A 241 -4.10 -15.21 -20.28
C VAL A 241 -4.74 -14.32 -21.35
N ASP A 242 -6.01 -13.94 -21.19
CA ASP A 242 -6.77 -13.26 -22.24
C ASP A 242 -6.61 -11.73 -22.17
N GLN A 243 -6.12 -11.19 -21.05
CA GLN A 243 -5.95 -9.74 -20.83
C GLN A 243 -4.50 -9.34 -20.48
N ARG A 244 -3.51 -10.14 -20.90
CA ARG A 244 -2.07 -9.95 -20.60
C ARG A 244 -1.58 -8.51 -20.79
N GLY A 245 -1.97 -7.86 -21.89
CA GLY A 245 -1.56 -6.50 -22.19
C GLY A 245 -2.09 -5.46 -21.19
N ARG A 246 -3.34 -5.62 -20.71
CA ARG A 246 -3.94 -4.76 -19.67
C ARG A 246 -3.31 -5.00 -18.31
N THR A 247 -3.04 -6.27 -17.97
CA THR A 247 -2.32 -6.65 -16.75
C THR A 247 -0.91 -6.07 -16.72
N LEU A 248 -0.14 -6.20 -17.80
CA LEU A 248 1.20 -5.61 -17.90
C LEU A 248 1.19 -4.09 -17.82
N ALA A 249 0.22 -3.43 -18.47
CA ALA A 249 0.05 -1.98 -18.33
C ALA A 249 -0.27 -1.58 -16.88
N ALA A 250 -1.22 -2.26 -16.23
CA ALA A 250 -1.57 -2.01 -14.83
C ALA A 250 -0.39 -2.25 -13.87
N MET A 251 0.39 -3.31 -14.09
CA MET A 251 1.64 -3.56 -13.37
C MET A 251 2.65 -2.43 -13.60
N GLY A 252 2.83 -1.98 -14.85
CA GLY A 252 3.73 -0.88 -15.15
C GLY A 252 3.36 0.44 -14.48
N LEU A 253 2.06 0.73 -14.34
CA LEU A 253 1.58 1.89 -13.59
C LEU A 253 1.90 1.78 -12.08
N ILE A 254 1.68 0.61 -11.49
CA ILE A 254 1.87 0.45 -10.04
C ILE A 254 3.35 0.48 -9.62
N ILE A 255 4.28 0.19 -10.53
CA ILE A 255 5.73 0.18 -10.26
C ILE A 255 6.20 1.54 -9.75
N LEU A 256 5.89 2.65 -10.43
CA LEU A 256 6.32 3.97 -9.96
C LEU A 256 5.68 4.31 -8.62
N ALA A 257 4.37 4.06 -8.48
CA ALA A 257 3.63 4.33 -7.25
C ALA A 257 4.25 3.62 -6.05
N THR A 258 4.63 2.36 -6.21
CA THR A 258 5.19 1.53 -5.14
C THR A 258 6.63 1.89 -4.85
N ILE A 259 7.48 2.06 -5.87
CA ILE A 259 8.87 2.48 -5.67
C ILE A 259 8.92 3.81 -4.90
N VAL A 260 8.12 4.81 -5.29
CA VAL A 260 8.10 6.10 -4.58
C VAL A 260 7.59 5.96 -3.15
N ALA A 261 6.56 5.14 -2.91
CA ALA A 261 6.03 4.91 -1.56
C ALA A 261 7.09 4.30 -0.64
N TYR A 262 7.79 3.26 -1.12
CA TYR A 262 8.80 2.57 -0.33
C TYR A 262 10.14 3.29 -0.29
N THR A 263 10.45 4.17 -1.25
CA THR A 263 11.53 5.15 -1.09
C THR A 263 11.20 6.12 0.03
N GLY A 264 9.96 6.63 0.10
CA GLY A 264 9.48 7.42 1.25
C GLY A 264 9.62 6.66 2.57
N LEU A 265 9.28 5.36 2.57
CA LEU A 265 9.49 4.47 3.72
C LEU A 265 10.97 4.37 4.14
N PHE A 266 11.88 4.34 3.17
CA PHE A 266 13.32 4.24 3.38
C PHE A 266 13.97 5.56 3.85
N MET A 267 13.33 6.71 3.63
CA MET A 267 13.92 8.02 3.92
C MET A 267 14.38 8.23 5.37
N PRO A 268 13.66 7.78 6.43
CA PRO A 268 14.18 7.80 7.79
C PRO A 268 15.50 7.04 7.95
N THR A 269 15.57 5.84 7.37
CA THR A 269 16.77 5.01 7.39
C THR A 269 17.91 5.70 6.65
N PHE A 270 17.64 6.29 5.48
CA PHE A 270 18.63 7.04 4.70
C PHE A 270 19.16 8.26 5.46
N ALA A 271 18.26 9.10 5.99
CA ALA A 271 18.63 10.30 6.74
C ALA A 271 19.50 9.98 7.97
N VAL A 272 19.16 8.93 8.71
CA VAL A 272 19.93 8.53 9.90
C VAL A 272 21.24 7.84 9.51
N ARG A 273 21.19 6.78 8.69
CA ARG A 273 22.37 5.94 8.40
C ARG A 273 23.34 6.58 7.42
N GLN A 274 22.86 7.34 6.45
CA GLN A 274 23.68 7.88 5.35
C GLN A 274 24.01 9.35 5.53
N LEU A 275 23.12 10.14 6.14
CA LEU A 275 23.31 11.58 6.31
C LEU A 275 23.66 11.98 7.75
N GLY A 276 23.52 11.08 8.73
CA GLY A 276 23.79 11.36 10.13
C GLY A 276 22.80 12.34 10.77
N LEU A 277 21.61 12.51 10.18
CA LEU A 277 20.59 13.42 10.69
C LEU A 277 19.89 12.84 11.94
N PRO A 278 19.38 13.70 12.84
CA PRO A 278 18.64 13.26 14.02
C PRO A 278 17.42 12.39 13.64
N PRO A 279 17.24 11.20 14.25
CA PRO A 279 16.12 10.30 13.93
C PRO A 279 14.74 10.93 14.09
N SER A 280 14.53 11.72 15.14
CA SER A 280 13.25 12.41 15.39
C SER A 280 12.87 13.33 14.23
N MET A 281 13.82 14.08 13.69
CA MET A 281 13.59 14.98 12.54
C MET A 281 13.43 14.20 11.23
N ALA A 282 14.11 13.06 11.08
CA ALA A 282 13.91 12.17 9.95
C ALA A 282 12.48 11.59 9.90
N PHE A 283 11.96 11.21 11.07
CA PHE A 283 10.56 10.82 11.23
C PHE A 283 9.59 12.00 11.06
N ALA A 284 9.95 13.22 11.48
CA ALA A 284 9.12 14.42 11.25
C ALA A 284 8.90 14.73 9.77
N GLY A 285 9.93 14.57 8.94
CA GLY A 285 9.76 14.70 7.50
C GLY A 285 8.82 13.66 6.91
N THR A 286 8.90 12.44 7.42
CA THR A 286 8.07 11.33 6.94
C THR A 286 6.63 11.44 7.44
N PHE A 287 6.44 11.98 8.65
CA PHE A 287 5.14 12.40 9.16
C PHE A 287 4.51 13.42 8.22
N TRP A 288 5.27 14.47 7.86
CA TRP A 288 4.81 15.48 6.92
C TRP A 288 4.49 14.92 5.53
N PHE A 289 5.34 14.02 5.02
CA PHE A 289 5.07 13.29 3.78
C PHE A 289 3.73 12.52 3.81
N GLY A 290 3.43 11.83 4.92
CA GLY A 290 2.15 11.13 5.12
C GLY A 290 0.95 12.09 5.18
N VAL A 291 1.10 13.26 5.80
CA VAL A 291 0.07 14.32 5.81
C VAL A 291 -0.20 14.82 4.40
N LEU A 292 0.85 15.11 3.62
CA LEU A 292 0.72 15.51 2.22
C LEU A 292 -0.01 14.43 1.42
N GLN A 293 0.35 13.17 1.59
CA GLN A 293 -0.32 12.05 0.94
C GLN A 293 -1.81 12.00 1.28
N PHE A 294 -2.17 12.11 2.56
CA PHE A 294 -3.57 12.06 3.00
C PHE A 294 -4.40 13.20 2.39
N VAL A 295 -3.85 14.41 2.36
CA VAL A 295 -4.57 15.62 1.92
C VAL A 295 -4.59 15.75 0.39
N LEU A 296 -3.46 15.55 -0.27
CA LEU A 296 -3.30 15.87 -1.69
C LEU A 296 -3.79 14.76 -2.61
N VAL A 297 -3.73 13.48 -2.20
CA VAL A 297 -4.16 12.36 -3.03
C VAL A 297 -5.63 12.49 -3.48
N PRO A 298 -6.60 12.81 -2.58
CA PRO A 298 -7.99 13.06 -3.00
C PRO A 298 -8.17 14.28 -3.91
N LEU A 299 -7.35 15.33 -3.71
CA LEU A 299 -7.40 16.53 -4.54
C LEU A 299 -6.95 16.23 -5.97
N PHE A 300 -5.83 15.51 -6.13
CA PHE A 300 -5.35 15.07 -7.44
C PHE A 300 -6.24 14.00 -8.08
N GLY A 301 -6.86 13.13 -7.26
CA GLY A 301 -7.91 12.21 -7.70
C GLY A 301 -9.09 12.96 -8.34
N SER A 302 -9.61 13.98 -7.65
CA SER A 302 -10.67 14.85 -8.15
C SER A 302 -10.25 15.67 -9.38
N MET A 303 -9.02 16.19 -9.41
CA MET A 303 -8.48 16.91 -10.56
C MET A 303 -8.43 16.03 -11.81
N SER A 304 -8.04 14.77 -11.65
CA SER A 304 -8.00 13.81 -12.76
C SER A 304 -9.38 13.42 -13.28
N ASP A 305 -10.46 13.58 -12.50
CA ASP A 305 -11.84 13.41 -12.99
C ASP A 305 -12.19 14.48 -14.05
N ARG A 306 -11.54 15.64 -14.01
CA ARG A 306 -11.79 16.76 -14.93
C ARG A 306 -10.78 16.82 -16.08
N VAL A 307 -9.50 16.57 -15.79
CA VAL A 307 -8.38 16.72 -16.74
C VAL A 307 -8.07 15.42 -17.49
N GLY A 308 -8.46 14.27 -16.95
CA GLY A 308 -8.03 12.94 -17.40
C GLY A 308 -6.96 12.34 -16.47
N ARG A 309 -6.86 11.01 -16.43
CA ARG A 309 -5.90 10.26 -15.60
C ARG A 309 -4.51 10.34 -16.19
N ILE A 310 -4.38 10.03 -17.47
CA ILE A 310 -3.09 9.92 -18.16
C ILE A 310 -2.32 11.25 -18.17
N PRO A 311 -2.93 12.42 -18.46
CA PRO A 311 -2.21 13.70 -18.45
C PRO A 311 -1.63 14.02 -17.06
N VAL A 312 -2.42 13.84 -16.01
CA VAL A 312 -2.01 14.11 -14.62
C VAL A 312 -0.87 13.19 -14.20
N MET A 313 -1.02 11.88 -14.41
CA MET A 313 0.01 10.89 -14.07
C MET A 313 1.29 11.10 -14.87
N ARG A 314 1.18 11.42 -16.16
CA ARG A 314 2.34 11.66 -17.02
C ARG A 314 3.10 12.91 -16.59
N ALA A 315 2.40 14.00 -16.28
CA ALA A 315 3.02 15.22 -15.77
C ALA A 315 3.77 14.94 -14.45
N ALA A 316 3.11 14.25 -13.50
CA ALA A 316 3.73 13.86 -12.24
C ALA A 316 4.99 13.00 -12.44
N ALA A 317 4.91 11.99 -13.32
CA ALA A 317 6.04 11.12 -13.63
C ALA A 317 7.22 11.90 -14.25
N LEU A 318 6.97 12.83 -15.18
CA LEU A 318 8.03 13.65 -15.78
C LEU A 318 8.66 14.61 -14.78
N VAL A 319 7.86 15.26 -13.92
CA VAL A 319 8.39 16.11 -12.85
C VAL A 319 9.24 15.29 -11.89
N MET A 320 8.79 14.09 -11.51
CA MET A 320 9.55 13.16 -10.67
C MET A 320 10.90 12.80 -11.30
N LEU A 321 10.94 12.50 -12.61
CA LEU A 321 12.18 12.16 -13.32
C LEU A 321 13.23 13.27 -13.21
N VAL A 322 12.80 14.51 -13.41
CA VAL A 322 13.68 15.68 -13.43
C VAL A 322 14.13 16.04 -12.02
N MET A 323 13.25 15.95 -11.02
CA MET A 323 13.57 16.43 -9.67
C MET A 323 14.29 15.41 -8.79
N ILE A 324 14.14 14.10 -9.01
CA ILE A 324 14.60 13.10 -8.04
C ILE A 324 16.14 13.11 -7.86
N VAL A 325 16.91 13.23 -8.94
CA VAL A 325 18.37 13.28 -8.87
C VAL A 325 18.86 14.58 -8.20
N PRO A 326 18.40 15.78 -8.60
CA PRO A 326 18.72 17.02 -7.89
C PRO A 326 18.38 16.99 -6.40
N LEU A 327 17.24 16.40 -6.02
CA LEU A 327 16.84 16.28 -4.60
C LEU A 327 17.81 15.40 -3.81
N PHE A 328 18.18 14.22 -4.33
CA PHE A 328 19.18 13.37 -3.68
C PHE A 328 20.57 14.02 -3.65
N TYR A 329 20.96 14.73 -4.72
CA TYR A 329 22.20 15.47 -4.76
C TYR A 329 22.25 16.58 -3.69
N LEU A 330 21.16 17.33 -3.52
CA LEU A 330 21.02 18.33 -2.45
C LEU A 330 21.18 17.69 -1.07
N LEU A 331 20.49 16.58 -0.82
CA LEU A 331 20.53 15.87 0.47
C LEU A 331 21.92 15.34 0.82
N VAL A 332 22.65 14.82 -0.17
CA VAL A 332 23.97 14.21 0.03
C VAL A 332 25.04 15.28 0.24
N ASN A 333 25.01 16.37 -0.50
CA ASN A 333 26.04 17.42 -0.44
C ASN A 333 25.75 18.49 0.63
N HIS A 334 24.48 18.67 1.01
CA HIS A 334 24.06 19.64 2.02
C HIS A 334 23.10 18.99 3.04
N PRO A 335 23.55 17.97 3.78
CA PRO A 335 22.71 17.22 4.71
C PRO A 335 22.22 18.13 5.83
N SER A 336 20.93 18.46 5.80
CA SER A 336 20.29 19.31 6.80
C SER A 336 18.80 18.98 6.93
N VAL A 337 18.21 19.29 8.08
CA VAL A 337 16.77 19.11 8.30
C VAL A 337 15.93 19.89 7.29
N PRO A 338 16.21 21.17 6.96
CA PRO A 338 15.46 21.88 5.92
C PRO A 338 15.56 21.23 4.54
N ALA A 339 16.74 20.74 4.14
CA ALA A 339 16.89 20.01 2.88
C ALA A 339 16.06 18.72 2.87
N LEU A 340 16.02 17.98 3.99
CA LEU A 340 15.18 16.80 4.14
C LEU A 340 13.67 17.12 4.03
N MET A 341 13.21 18.19 4.71
CA MET A 341 11.81 18.63 4.63
C MET A 341 11.45 19.04 3.21
N LEU A 342 12.33 19.79 2.54
CA LEU A 342 12.13 20.21 1.15
C LEU A 342 12.01 19.00 0.22
N ALA A 343 12.94 18.06 0.32
CA ALA A 343 12.94 16.85 -0.51
C ALA A 343 11.67 16.01 -0.30
N LEU A 344 11.29 15.76 0.96
CA LEU A 344 10.08 15.01 1.27
C LEU A 344 8.80 15.77 0.88
N THR A 345 8.79 17.10 0.98
CA THR A 345 7.66 17.91 0.51
C THR A 345 7.50 17.81 -1.00
N ALA A 346 8.59 18.04 -1.75
CA ALA A 346 8.60 17.95 -3.21
C ALA A 346 8.19 16.55 -3.68
N MET A 347 8.79 15.51 -3.10
CA MET A 347 8.43 14.12 -3.40
C MET A 347 6.96 13.83 -3.05
N GLY A 348 6.48 14.25 -1.87
CA GLY A 348 5.10 13.99 -1.42
C GLY A 348 4.05 14.64 -2.30
N VAL A 349 4.27 15.89 -2.74
CA VAL A 349 3.36 16.60 -3.66
C VAL A 349 3.26 15.87 -5.00
N VAL A 350 4.40 15.54 -5.62
CA VAL A 350 4.41 14.90 -6.95
C VAL A 350 3.96 13.45 -6.88
N ALA A 351 4.31 12.72 -5.81
CA ALA A 351 3.81 11.39 -5.55
C ALA A 351 2.28 11.38 -5.41
N SER A 352 1.72 12.35 -4.70
CA SER A 352 0.26 12.50 -4.56
C SER A 352 -0.43 12.76 -5.89
N ALA A 353 0.19 13.54 -6.77
CA ALA A 353 -0.30 13.76 -8.14
C ALA A 353 -0.35 12.47 -8.97
N TYR A 354 0.54 11.52 -8.69
CA TYR A 354 0.54 10.21 -9.34
C TYR A 354 -0.43 9.22 -8.67
N TRP A 355 -0.48 9.18 -7.33
CA TRP A 355 -1.31 8.26 -6.53
C TRP A 355 -2.81 8.61 -6.55
N GLY A 356 -3.18 9.87 -6.71
CA GLY A 356 -4.59 10.28 -6.84
C GLY A 356 -5.34 9.52 -7.95
N PRO A 357 -4.90 9.62 -9.22
CA PRO A 357 -5.55 8.98 -10.35
C PRO A 357 -5.31 7.48 -10.52
N ILE A 358 -4.27 6.88 -9.93
CA ILE A 358 -3.82 5.53 -10.32
C ILE A 358 -4.88 4.45 -10.10
N SER A 359 -5.60 4.48 -8.98
CA SER A 359 -6.65 3.51 -8.68
C SER A 359 -7.76 3.54 -9.74
N ALA A 360 -8.14 4.73 -10.19
CA ALA A 360 -9.12 4.90 -11.26
C ALA A 360 -8.57 4.45 -12.62
N ALA A 361 -7.34 4.84 -12.95
CA ALA A 361 -6.68 4.44 -14.19
C ALA A 361 -6.58 2.91 -14.31
N MET A 362 -6.20 2.23 -13.24
CA MET A 362 -6.17 0.77 -13.21
C MET A 362 -7.58 0.17 -13.31
N SER A 363 -8.59 0.76 -12.67
CA SER A 363 -10.00 0.31 -12.77
C SER A 363 -10.58 0.44 -14.18
N GLU A 364 -10.14 1.45 -14.93
CA GLU A 364 -10.56 1.73 -16.31
C GLU A 364 -9.91 0.76 -17.32
N LEU A 365 -8.73 0.19 -17.00
CA LEU A 365 -8.07 -0.79 -17.86
C LEU A 365 -8.86 -2.09 -18.02
N PHE A 366 -9.61 -2.49 -16.99
CA PHE A 366 -10.29 -3.78 -16.95
C PHE A 366 -11.81 -3.64 -17.15
N PRO A 367 -12.41 -4.55 -17.96
CA PRO A 367 -13.86 -4.72 -18.01
C PRO A 367 -14.44 -4.97 -16.62
N ALA A 368 -15.69 -4.55 -16.36
CA ALA A 368 -16.33 -4.67 -15.06
C ALA A 368 -16.25 -6.10 -14.49
N ALA A 369 -16.60 -7.11 -15.32
CA ALA A 369 -16.61 -8.52 -14.93
C ALA A 369 -15.24 -9.09 -14.49
N THR A 370 -14.11 -8.50 -14.93
CA THR A 370 -12.76 -8.97 -14.58
C THR A 370 -11.98 -7.94 -13.76
N ARG A 371 -12.61 -6.83 -13.36
CA ARG A 371 -11.93 -5.68 -12.74
C ARG A 371 -11.30 -6.03 -11.40
N GLY A 372 -12.04 -6.64 -10.50
CA GLY A 372 -11.54 -6.99 -9.16
C GLY A 372 -10.30 -7.90 -9.24
N THR A 373 -10.39 -8.96 -10.04
CA THR A 373 -9.30 -9.93 -10.27
C THR A 373 -8.10 -9.28 -10.96
N GLY A 374 -8.33 -8.52 -12.03
CA GLY A 374 -7.27 -7.82 -12.76
C GLY A 374 -6.50 -6.82 -11.91
N LEU A 375 -7.23 -6.05 -11.08
CA LEU A 375 -6.64 -5.13 -10.11
C LEU A 375 -5.79 -5.86 -9.06
N SER A 376 -6.35 -6.88 -8.41
CA SER A 376 -5.67 -7.63 -7.34
C SER A 376 -4.39 -8.30 -7.85
N VAL A 377 -4.46 -8.97 -9.00
CA VAL A 377 -3.31 -9.67 -9.59
C VAL A 377 -2.23 -8.68 -10.04
N SER A 378 -2.61 -7.66 -10.81
CA SER A 378 -1.62 -6.68 -11.32
C SER A 378 -0.94 -5.93 -10.17
N TYR A 379 -1.69 -5.57 -9.13
CA TYR A 379 -1.15 -4.96 -7.92
C TYR A 379 -0.22 -5.92 -7.18
N SER A 380 -0.66 -7.14 -6.89
CA SER A 380 0.12 -8.10 -6.09
C SER A 380 1.45 -8.45 -6.74
N PHE A 381 1.46 -8.74 -8.04
CA PHE A 381 2.69 -9.03 -8.77
C PHE A 381 3.59 -7.80 -8.94
N GLY A 382 3.01 -6.64 -9.28
CA GLY A 382 3.77 -5.41 -9.42
C GLY A 382 4.47 -5.00 -8.12
N VAL A 383 3.75 -5.07 -7.00
CA VAL A 383 4.30 -4.77 -5.67
C VAL A 383 5.30 -5.84 -5.23
N ALA A 384 5.03 -7.13 -5.44
CA ALA A 384 5.94 -8.21 -5.04
C ALA A 384 7.30 -8.12 -5.72
N ILE A 385 7.32 -7.80 -7.02
CA ILE A 385 8.56 -7.79 -7.81
C ILE A 385 9.34 -6.48 -7.59
N PHE A 386 8.66 -5.33 -7.61
CA PHE A 386 9.33 -4.02 -7.68
C PHE A 386 9.15 -3.15 -6.43
N GLY A 387 8.04 -3.34 -5.71
CA GLY A 387 7.70 -2.54 -4.54
C GLY A 387 8.38 -3.02 -3.26
N GLY A 388 8.10 -4.26 -2.86
CA GLY A 388 8.52 -4.79 -1.56
C GLY A 388 10.03 -4.76 -1.33
N PHE A 389 10.82 -4.96 -2.39
CA PHE A 389 12.28 -4.93 -2.32
C PHE A 389 12.87 -3.53 -2.53
N ALA A 390 12.07 -2.49 -2.75
CA ALA A 390 12.59 -1.14 -3.03
C ALA A 390 13.53 -0.59 -1.93
N PRO A 391 13.25 -0.74 -0.62
CA PRO A 391 14.18 -0.32 0.43
C PRO A 391 15.49 -1.12 0.41
N PHE A 392 15.39 -2.43 0.17
CA PHE A 392 16.55 -3.32 0.03
C PHE A 392 17.41 -2.90 -1.17
N ILE A 393 16.80 -2.73 -2.34
CA ILE A 393 17.48 -2.30 -3.57
C ILE A 393 18.13 -0.92 -3.35
N SER A 394 17.44 0.01 -2.70
CA SER A 394 17.98 1.33 -2.39
C SER A 394 19.23 1.24 -1.50
N ALA A 395 19.17 0.46 -0.42
CA ALA A 395 20.32 0.24 0.46
C ALA A 395 21.46 -0.49 -0.26
N TRP A 396 21.15 -1.55 -1.01
CA TRP A 396 22.11 -2.34 -1.77
C TRP A 396 22.82 -1.51 -2.85
N LEU A 397 22.08 -0.66 -3.58
CA LEU A 397 22.65 0.24 -4.58
C LEU A 397 23.67 1.20 -3.98
N ILE A 398 23.42 1.72 -2.77
CA ILE A 398 24.39 2.58 -2.07
C ILE A 398 25.65 1.79 -1.76
N THR A 399 25.53 0.57 -1.21
CA THR A 399 26.68 -0.26 -0.85
C THR A 399 27.46 -0.72 -2.09
N ALA A 400 26.78 -1.13 -3.16
CA ALA A 400 27.40 -1.66 -4.36
C ALA A 400 28.10 -0.57 -5.21
N THR A 401 27.57 0.65 -5.22
CA THR A 401 28.10 1.75 -6.04
C THR A 401 28.98 2.73 -5.25
N GLY A 402 28.89 2.72 -3.92
CA GLY A 402 29.47 3.75 -3.06
C GLY A 402 28.75 5.12 -3.14
N SER A 403 27.71 5.25 -3.97
CA SER A 403 27.00 6.51 -4.19
C SER A 403 25.71 6.59 -3.38
N LYS A 404 25.61 7.59 -2.49
CA LYS A 404 24.38 7.88 -1.74
C LYS A 404 23.23 8.40 -2.62
N ILE A 405 23.51 8.79 -3.86
CA ILE A 405 22.50 9.24 -4.83
C ILE A 405 21.86 8.05 -5.56
N ALA A 406 22.46 6.86 -5.48
CA ALA A 406 22.03 5.69 -6.24
C ALA A 406 20.53 5.33 -6.15
N PRO A 407 19.83 5.49 -5.00
CA PRO A 407 18.38 5.25 -4.92
C PRO A 407 17.54 6.10 -5.89
N ALA A 408 18.02 7.30 -6.25
CA ALA A 408 17.32 8.16 -7.21
C ALA A 408 17.20 7.51 -8.60
N PHE A 409 18.20 6.72 -9.02
CA PHE A 409 18.16 6.01 -10.31
C PHE A 409 17.15 4.87 -10.29
N TYR A 410 16.91 4.24 -9.14
CA TYR A 410 15.85 3.23 -9.02
C TYR A 410 14.45 3.84 -9.15
N VAL A 411 14.24 5.03 -8.58
CA VAL A 411 13.01 5.81 -8.83
C VAL A 411 12.91 6.20 -10.32
N GLY A 412 14.01 6.63 -10.93
CA GLY A 412 14.08 6.93 -12.37
C GLY A 412 13.70 5.74 -13.26
N PHE A 413 14.18 4.54 -12.94
CA PHE A 413 13.74 3.29 -13.58
C PHE A 413 12.22 3.11 -13.48
N GLY A 414 11.66 3.26 -12.28
CA GLY A 414 10.21 3.19 -12.07
C GLY A 414 9.44 4.20 -12.91
N VAL A 415 9.96 5.42 -13.05
CA VAL A 415 9.37 6.46 -13.90
C VAL A 415 9.33 6.03 -15.36
N VAL A 416 10.45 5.54 -15.91
CA VAL A 416 10.53 5.12 -17.31
C VAL A 416 9.52 3.99 -17.60
N VAL A 417 9.46 2.99 -16.73
CA VAL A 417 8.51 1.87 -16.87
C VAL A 417 7.07 2.36 -16.81
N SER A 418 6.74 3.25 -15.86
CA SER A 418 5.40 3.85 -15.75
C SER A 418 5.04 4.70 -16.97
N LEU A 419 5.97 5.47 -17.54
CA LEU A 419 5.71 6.27 -18.75
C LEU A 419 5.38 5.39 -19.96
N ILE A 420 6.04 4.24 -20.10
CA ILE A 420 5.71 3.23 -21.13
C ILE A 420 4.31 2.67 -20.87
N ALA A 421 4.01 2.32 -19.61
CA ALA A 421 2.71 1.79 -19.21
C ALA A 421 1.57 2.78 -19.42
N LEU A 422 1.77 4.07 -19.17
CA LEU A 422 0.79 5.13 -19.43
C LEU A 422 0.47 5.25 -20.93
N ARG A 423 1.48 5.10 -21.80
CA ARG A 423 1.25 5.06 -23.26
C ARG A 423 0.41 3.85 -23.66
N ALA A 424 0.74 2.67 -23.11
CA ALA A 424 -0.04 1.45 -23.36
C ALA A 424 -1.48 1.57 -22.83
N ALA A 425 -1.67 2.10 -21.63
CA ALA A 425 -2.98 2.30 -21.01
C ALA A 425 -3.89 3.21 -21.83
N ARG A 426 -3.33 4.26 -22.45
CA ARG A 426 -4.07 5.11 -23.39
C ARG A 426 -4.57 4.33 -24.61
N GLY A 427 -3.79 3.37 -25.11
CA GLY A 427 -4.22 2.46 -26.19
C GLY A 427 -5.41 1.57 -25.82
N TYR A 428 -5.63 1.32 -24.52
CA TYR A 428 -6.79 0.58 -24.00
C TYR A 428 -7.97 1.48 -23.62
N GLY A 429 -7.93 2.78 -23.92
CA GLY A 429 -9.04 3.71 -23.72
C GLY A 429 -9.08 4.43 -22.37
N VAL A 430 -8.02 4.32 -21.54
CA VAL A 430 -7.89 5.13 -20.32
C VAL A 430 -7.66 6.60 -20.70
N LYS A 431 -8.45 7.49 -20.12
CA LYS A 431 -8.46 8.92 -20.46
C LYS A 431 -7.34 9.71 -19.79
#